data_AF-A0A0Q5ILC4-F1
#
_entry.id   AF-A0A0Q5ILC4-F1
#
_cell.length_a   1.000
_cell.length_b   1.000
_cell.length_c   1.000
_cell.angle_alpha   90.00
_cell.angle_beta   90.00
_cell.angle_gamma   90.00
#
_symmetry.space_group_name_H-M   'P 1'
#
loop_
_entity.id
_entity.type
_entity.pdbx_description
1 polymer ?
#
loop_
_entity_poly.entity_id
_entity_poly.type
_entity_poly.pdbx_seq_one_letter_code
_entity_poly.pdbx_strand_id
1 'polypeptide(L)'
;MTRLAQQRGHHVTAVVRDRARLGELRPEVVVESPLWDLPLLTSAFAGADAVAFCVGPVPGESTTVQQRLIVPVVQAMRDAGVPRLVALSASGGIVAGDDPLSRYLAKPILARVLRDSNADMAAMETLIRASGLDWTILRPPRLTDGAGSGRYRSRRDGNVRWGFSIARADLAHAVLDALEDRTAVGQTISVAGGGSRATGPVE
;
A
#
# COMPACT_ATOMS: atom_id res chain seq x y z
N MET A 1 -5.32 1.08 10.23
CA MET A 1 -5.81 0.00 9.35
C MET A 1 -6.49 -1.11 10.15
N THR A 2 -5.79 -1.84 11.03
CA THR A 2 -6.35 -2.96 11.82
C THR A 2 -7.72 -2.70 12.44
N ARG A 3 -7.84 -1.65 13.27
CA ARG A 3 -9.13 -1.28 13.91
C ARG A 3 -10.26 -1.08 12.91
N LEU A 4 -9.97 -0.42 11.78
CA LEU A 4 -10.97 -0.16 10.74
C LEU A 4 -11.37 -1.46 10.01
N ALA A 5 -10.42 -2.35 9.76
CA ALA A 5 -10.70 -3.64 9.13
C ALA A 5 -11.64 -4.49 10.01
N GLN A 6 -11.37 -4.56 11.32
CA GLN A 6 -12.23 -5.25 12.28
C GLN A 6 -13.62 -4.62 12.39
N GLN A 7 -13.71 -3.28 12.36
CA GLN A 7 -15.00 -2.57 12.30
C GLN A 7 -15.80 -2.88 11.04
N ARG A 8 -15.14 -3.27 9.94
CA ARG A 8 -15.78 -3.74 8.71
C ARG A 8 -16.08 -5.24 8.69
N GLY A 9 -15.77 -5.95 9.78
CA GLY A 9 -16.00 -7.39 9.91
C GLY A 9 -14.90 -8.27 9.34
N HIS A 10 -13.73 -7.71 8.98
CA HIS A 10 -12.59 -8.51 8.53
C HIS A 10 -11.85 -9.14 9.71
N HIS A 11 -11.40 -10.38 9.54
CA HIS A 11 -10.46 -11.04 10.44
C HIS A 11 -9.02 -10.67 10.03
N VAL A 12 -8.23 -10.15 10.98
CA VAL A 12 -6.91 -9.59 10.71
C VAL A 12 -5.81 -10.42 11.37
N THR A 13 -4.95 -10.98 10.52
CA THR A 13 -3.61 -11.43 10.92
C THR A 13 -2.63 -10.28 10.72
N ALA A 14 -2.01 -9.81 11.80
CA ALA A 14 -0.94 -8.81 11.75
C ALA A 14 0.43 -9.49 11.78
N VAL A 15 1.18 -9.37 10.68
CA VAL A 15 2.60 -9.76 10.64
C VAL A 15 3.46 -8.55 11.00
N VAL A 16 4.21 -8.63 12.09
CA VAL A 16 5.02 -7.53 12.63
C VAL A 16 6.42 -7.99 12.99
N ARG A 17 7.41 -7.10 12.96
CA ARG A 17 8.77 -7.41 13.44
C ARG A 17 8.92 -7.35 14.95
N ASP A 18 8.03 -6.62 15.60
CA ASP A 18 8.06 -6.33 17.03
C ASP A 18 6.62 -6.13 17.50
N ARG A 19 6.11 -7.09 18.28
CA ARG A 19 4.74 -7.06 18.80
C ARG A 19 4.46 -5.86 19.69
N ALA A 20 5.47 -5.32 20.38
CA ALA A 20 5.28 -4.16 21.26
C ALA A 20 4.81 -2.91 20.49
N ARG A 21 5.18 -2.79 19.21
CA ARG A 21 4.76 -1.67 18.34
C ARG A 21 3.28 -1.66 17.98
N LEU A 22 2.54 -2.73 18.27
CA LEU A 22 1.08 -2.76 18.10
C LEU A 22 0.36 -1.88 19.14
N GLY A 23 0.97 -1.62 20.30
CA GLY A 23 0.36 -0.83 21.37
C GLY A 23 -1.02 -1.36 21.78
N GLU A 24 -2.05 -0.54 21.61
CA GLU A 24 -3.44 -0.88 21.95
C GLU A 24 -4.18 -1.68 20.86
N LEU A 25 -3.55 -1.93 19.70
CA LEU A 25 -4.17 -2.73 18.65
C LEU A 25 -4.34 -4.18 19.10
N ARG A 26 -5.47 -4.79 18.73
CA ARG A 26 -5.84 -6.17 19.08
C ARG A 26 -6.29 -6.93 17.83
N PRO A 27 -5.41 -7.21 16.86
CA PRO A 27 -5.73 -8.12 15.76
C PRO A 27 -6.01 -9.52 16.29
N GLU A 28 -6.78 -10.30 15.55
CA GLU A 28 -7.17 -11.67 15.89
C GLU A 28 -5.94 -12.58 16.03
N VAL A 29 -4.98 -12.42 15.11
CA VAL A 29 -3.72 -13.16 15.11
C VAL A 29 -2.56 -12.17 14.99
N VAL A 30 -1.51 -12.37 15.79
CA VAL A 30 -0.23 -11.66 15.66
C VAL A 30 0.85 -12.69 15.35
N VAL A 31 1.54 -12.48 14.24
CA VAL A 31 2.74 -13.24 13.89
C VAL A 31 3.93 -12.30 13.98
N GLU A 32 4.82 -12.55 14.94
CA GLU A 32 6.08 -11.83 15.00
C GLU A 32 7.08 -12.50 14.05
N SER A 33 7.39 -11.84 12.94
CA SER A 33 8.21 -12.38 11.87
C SER A 33 8.99 -11.27 11.16
N PRO A 34 10.29 -11.50 10.89
CA PRO A 34 10.94 -10.72 9.84
C PRO A 34 10.36 -11.11 8.49
N LEU A 35 10.08 -10.13 7.63
CA LEU A 35 9.44 -10.35 6.33
C LEU A 35 10.34 -11.10 5.30
N TRP A 36 11.48 -11.64 5.71
CA TRP A 36 12.32 -12.56 4.91
C TRP A 36 12.21 -14.03 5.36
N ASP A 37 11.48 -14.32 6.44
CA ASP A 37 11.21 -15.69 6.89
C ASP A 37 10.05 -16.29 6.11
N LEU A 38 10.39 -16.96 5.00
CA LEU A 38 9.40 -17.54 4.09
C LEU A 38 8.47 -18.57 4.78
N PRO A 39 8.95 -19.59 5.51
CA PRO A 39 8.07 -20.55 6.20
C PRO A 39 7.07 -19.88 7.15
N LEU A 40 7.53 -18.90 7.93
CA LEU A 40 6.67 -18.21 8.89
C LEU A 40 5.63 -17.32 8.18
N LEU A 41 6.01 -16.68 7.07
CA LEU A 41 5.07 -15.94 6.22
C LEU A 41 4.03 -16.85 5.58
N THR A 42 4.43 -18.00 5.02
CA THR A 42 3.49 -18.96 4.42
C THR A 42 2.48 -19.45 5.46
N SER A 43 2.94 -19.76 6.68
CA SER A 43 2.05 -20.13 7.78
C SER A 43 1.12 -18.97 8.20
N ALA A 44 1.60 -17.72 8.18
CA ALA A 44 0.79 -16.56 8.53
C ALA A 44 -0.28 -16.24 7.48
N PHE A 45 -0.03 -16.60 6.22
CA PHE A 45 -0.93 -16.37 5.09
C PHE A 45 -1.93 -17.52 4.87
N ALA A 46 -1.69 -18.68 5.48
CA ALA A 46 -2.59 -19.83 5.36
C ALA A 46 -4.03 -19.46 5.78
N GLY A 47 -4.98 -19.66 4.86
CA GLY A 47 -6.40 -19.36 5.07
C GLY A 47 -6.79 -17.88 4.93
N ALA A 48 -5.86 -16.99 4.59
CA ALA A 48 -6.18 -15.59 4.31
C ALA A 48 -6.76 -15.42 2.89
N ASP A 49 -7.73 -14.50 2.75
CA ASP A 49 -8.30 -14.18 1.43
C ASP A 49 -7.44 -13.19 0.63
N ALA A 50 -6.66 -12.36 1.33
CA ALA A 50 -5.86 -11.29 0.74
C ALA A 50 -4.73 -10.81 1.66
N VAL A 51 -3.72 -10.18 1.07
CA VAL A 51 -2.60 -9.54 1.79
C VAL A 51 -2.54 -8.04 1.46
N ALA A 52 -2.44 -7.21 2.51
CA ALA A 52 -2.12 -5.78 2.38
C ALA A 52 -0.63 -5.53 2.70
N PHE A 53 0.17 -5.27 1.67
CA PHE A 53 1.58 -4.92 1.83
C PHE A 53 1.73 -3.40 2.03
N CYS A 54 1.73 -2.98 3.30
CA CYS A 54 1.84 -1.57 3.71
C CYS A 54 3.21 -1.24 4.32
N VAL A 55 4.27 -1.84 3.78
CA VAL A 55 5.64 -1.71 4.29
C VAL A 55 6.38 -0.65 3.49
N GLY A 56 6.99 0.31 4.19
CA GLY A 56 7.84 1.34 3.62
C GLY A 56 9.16 1.45 4.38
N PRO A 57 10.16 2.15 3.81
CA PRO A 57 11.44 2.37 4.46
C PRO A 57 11.26 3.20 5.74
N VAL A 58 11.98 2.85 6.81
CA VAL A 58 12.11 3.70 8.01
C VAL A 58 13.42 4.49 7.96
N PRO A 59 13.52 5.64 8.65
CA PRO A 59 14.77 6.39 8.69
C PRO A 59 15.95 5.52 9.15
N GLY A 60 17.02 5.48 8.35
CA GLY A 60 18.23 4.70 8.63
C GLY A 60 18.25 3.27 8.07
N GLU A 61 17.16 2.78 7.45
CA GLU A 61 17.16 1.51 6.71
C GLU A 61 17.66 1.68 5.26
N SER A 62 18.04 0.56 4.63
CA SER A 62 18.42 0.53 3.21
C SER A 62 17.31 1.12 2.33
N THR A 63 17.71 1.81 1.26
CA THR A 63 16.77 2.35 0.28
C THR A 63 16.11 1.25 -0.56
N THR A 64 16.57 -0.01 -0.47
CA THR A 64 16.08 -1.17 -1.25
C THR A 64 15.17 -2.13 -0.47
N VAL A 65 14.59 -1.67 0.64
CA VAL A 65 13.83 -2.54 1.56
C VAL A 65 12.58 -3.11 0.89
N GLN A 66 11.83 -2.32 0.13
CA GLN A 66 10.53 -2.75 -0.38
C GLN A 66 10.67 -3.80 -1.48
N GLN A 67 11.59 -3.60 -2.44
CA GLN A 67 11.82 -4.60 -3.49
C GLN A 67 12.38 -5.91 -2.93
N ARG A 68 13.15 -5.87 -1.83
CA ARG A 68 13.69 -7.07 -1.20
C ARG A 68 12.63 -7.84 -0.42
N LEU A 69 11.76 -7.12 0.30
CA LEU A 69 10.74 -7.74 1.15
C LEU A 69 9.53 -8.24 0.36
N ILE A 70 9.25 -7.68 -0.82
CA ILE A 70 8.11 -8.15 -1.61
C ILE A 70 8.34 -9.55 -2.20
N VAL A 71 9.59 -9.94 -2.48
CA VAL A 71 9.94 -11.25 -3.05
C VAL A 71 9.49 -12.41 -2.15
N PRO A 72 9.92 -12.51 -0.87
CA PRO A 72 9.47 -13.57 0.02
C PRO A 72 7.96 -13.48 0.32
N VAL A 73 7.37 -12.27 0.35
CA VAL A 73 5.91 -12.12 0.52
C VAL A 73 5.14 -12.72 -0.65
N VAL A 74 5.52 -12.40 -1.90
CA VAL A 74 4.89 -12.97 -3.10
C VAL A 74 5.05 -14.48 -3.13
N GLN A 75 6.23 -14.99 -2.78
CA GLN A 75 6.46 -16.43 -2.71
C GLN A 75 5.58 -17.10 -1.66
N ALA A 76 5.54 -16.55 -0.43
CA ALA A 76 4.69 -17.05 0.65
C ALA A 76 3.20 -17.06 0.26
N MET A 77 2.73 -16.01 -0.42
CA MET A 77 1.36 -15.94 -0.90
C MET A 77 1.04 -17.05 -1.90
N ARG A 78 1.95 -17.33 -2.84
CA ARG A 78 1.80 -18.44 -3.79
C ARG A 78 1.77 -19.79 -3.08
N ASP A 79 2.70 -20.00 -2.16
CA ASP A 79 2.80 -21.27 -1.41
C ASP A 79 1.58 -21.49 -0.50
N ALA A 80 0.99 -20.42 0.04
CA ALA A 80 -0.22 -20.47 0.84
C ALA A 80 -1.52 -20.44 0.01
N GLY A 81 -1.44 -20.28 -1.32
CA GLY A 81 -2.60 -20.20 -2.21
C GLY A 81 -3.43 -18.91 -2.09
N VAL A 82 -2.83 -17.81 -1.63
CA VAL A 82 -3.50 -16.51 -1.46
C VAL A 82 -3.32 -15.64 -2.70
N PRO A 83 -4.37 -15.39 -3.50
CA PRO A 83 -4.21 -14.74 -4.80
C PRO A 83 -4.19 -13.21 -4.71
N ARG A 84 -4.84 -12.60 -3.72
CA ARG A 84 -5.12 -11.15 -3.71
C ARG A 84 -4.06 -10.35 -2.97
N LEU A 85 -3.41 -9.41 -3.67
CA LEU A 85 -2.41 -8.50 -3.10
C LEU A 85 -2.82 -7.03 -3.29
N VAL A 86 -2.81 -6.23 -2.22
CA VAL A 86 -2.84 -4.76 -2.32
C VAL A 86 -1.55 -4.21 -1.72
N ALA A 87 -0.75 -3.50 -2.53
CA ALA A 87 0.53 -2.96 -2.10
C ALA A 87 0.55 -1.43 -2.16
N LEU A 88 1.15 -0.82 -1.13
CA LEU A 88 1.41 0.62 -1.12
C LEU A 88 2.72 0.93 -1.84
N SER A 89 2.62 1.79 -2.85
CA SER A 89 3.74 2.46 -3.49
C SER A 89 3.69 3.97 -3.18
N ALA A 90 4.14 4.84 -4.08
CA ALA A 90 4.10 6.29 -3.94
C ALA A 90 3.78 6.96 -5.28
N SER A 91 3.10 8.11 -5.23
CA SER A 91 2.87 8.97 -6.40
C SER A 91 4.11 9.83 -6.72
N GLY A 92 5.27 9.21 -6.90
CA GLY A 92 6.54 9.91 -7.16
C GLY A 92 6.78 10.28 -8.63
N GLY A 93 6.17 9.53 -9.56
CA GLY A 93 6.33 9.76 -11.00
C GLY A 93 5.60 11.00 -11.50
N ILE A 94 6.19 11.69 -12.48
CA ILE A 94 5.47 12.65 -13.31
C ILE A 94 4.55 11.83 -14.24
N VAL A 95 3.25 11.91 -14.02
CA VAL A 95 2.23 11.21 -14.84
C VAL A 95 1.11 12.19 -15.20
N ALA A 96 0.33 11.86 -16.22
CA ALA A 96 -0.77 12.71 -16.70
C ALA A 96 -1.74 13.08 -15.56
N GLY A 97 -1.94 14.39 -15.34
CA GLY A 97 -2.77 14.93 -14.25
C GLY A 97 -2.02 15.78 -13.23
N ASP A 98 -0.70 15.91 -13.35
CA ASP A 98 0.09 16.84 -12.54
C ASP A 98 -0.15 18.30 -12.96
N ASP A 99 -0.45 19.15 -11.99
CA ASP A 99 -0.49 20.60 -12.17
C ASP A 99 0.93 21.17 -12.40
N PRO A 100 1.11 22.26 -13.19
CA PRO A 100 2.43 22.80 -13.54
C PRO A 100 3.34 23.03 -12.33
N LEU A 101 2.82 23.47 -11.19
CA LEU A 101 3.63 23.70 -9.99
C LEU A 101 4.23 22.40 -9.40
N SER A 102 3.44 21.32 -9.38
CA SER A 102 3.86 19.98 -8.95
C SER A 102 4.91 19.41 -9.91
N ARG A 103 4.66 19.57 -11.21
CA ARG A 103 5.49 19.05 -12.30
C ARG A 103 6.85 19.74 -12.40
N TYR A 104 6.92 21.06 -12.20
CA TYR A 104 8.12 21.85 -12.49
C TYR A 104 8.96 22.25 -11.26
N LEU A 105 8.41 22.28 -10.04
CA LEU A 105 9.16 22.74 -8.85
C LEU A 105 9.34 21.65 -7.78
N ALA A 106 8.24 21.04 -7.33
CA ALA A 106 8.28 20.13 -6.18
C ALA A 106 8.81 18.73 -6.54
N LYS A 107 8.31 18.12 -7.61
CA LYS A 107 8.72 16.77 -8.03
C LYS A 107 10.17 16.64 -8.49
N PRO A 108 10.82 17.57 -9.21
CA PRO A 108 12.22 17.38 -9.59
C PRO A 108 13.18 17.41 -8.39
N ILE A 109 12.91 18.23 -7.37
CA ILE A 109 13.68 18.26 -6.11
C ILE A 109 13.41 16.99 -5.31
N LEU A 110 12.14 16.61 -5.16
CA LEU A 110 11.75 15.43 -4.40
C LEU A 110 12.19 14.12 -5.10
N ALA A 111 12.17 14.06 -6.43
CA ALA A 111 12.67 12.94 -7.21
C ALA A 111 14.19 12.78 -7.11
N ARG A 112 14.92 13.86 -6.84
CA ARG A 112 16.37 13.80 -6.62
C ARG A 112 16.71 13.40 -5.18
N VAL A 113 15.92 13.84 -4.19
CA VAL A 113 16.09 13.47 -2.77
C VAL A 113 15.58 12.05 -2.48
N LEU A 114 14.48 11.63 -3.13
CA LEU A 114 13.86 10.31 -2.95
C LEU A 114 14.18 9.36 -4.12
N ARG A 115 15.24 9.63 -4.88
CA ARG A 115 15.56 8.87 -6.10
C ARG A 115 15.64 7.37 -5.83
N ASP A 116 16.36 6.99 -4.79
CA ASP A 116 16.61 5.59 -4.47
C ASP A 116 15.37 4.91 -3.91
N SER A 117 14.57 5.62 -3.09
CA SER A 117 13.27 5.13 -2.62
C SER A 117 12.28 4.97 -3.78
N ASN A 118 12.23 5.91 -4.73
CA ASN A 118 11.40 5.79 -5.92
C ASN A 118 11.84 4.62 -6.82
N ALA A 119 13.16 4.40 -6.94
CA ALA A 119 13.70 3.28 -7.70
C ALA A 119 13.35 1.93 -7.05
N ASP A 120 13.42 1.84 -5.72
CA ASP A 120 13.00 0.66 -4.96
C ASP A 120 11.52 0.36 -5.13
N MET A 121 10.68 1.39 -5.04
CA MET A 121 9.24 1.25 -5.27
C MET A 121 8.94 0.83 -6.71
N ALA A 122 9.63 1.39 -7.71
CA ALA A 122 9.46 0.99 -9.11
C ALA A 122 9.89 -0.47 -9.35
N ALA A 123 10.98 -0.92 -8.72
CA ALA A 123 11.43 -2.31 -8.76
C ALA A 123 10.42 -3.24 -8.07
N MET A 124 9.95 -2.88 -6.87
CA MET A 124 8.89 -3.60 -6.16
C MET A 124 7.63 -3.73 -7.03
N GLU A 125 7.17 -2.64 -7.65
CA GLU A 125 5.99 -2.70 -8.50
C GLU A 125 6.19 -3.59 -9.74
N THR A 126 7.39 -3.60 -10.34
CA THR A 126 7.72 -4.52 -11.44
C THR A 126 7.60 -5.98 -11.01
N LEU A 127 8.14 -6.32 -9.83
CA LEU A 127 8.04 -7.66 -9.25
C LEU A 127 6.59 -8.05 -8.96
N ILE A 128 5.77 -7.12 -8.44
CA ILE A 128 4.34 -7.34 -8.20
C ILE A 128 3.60 -7.59 -9.52
N ARG A 129 3.87 -6.80 -10.56
CA ARG A 129 3.21 -6.98 -11.87
C ARG A 129 3.55 -8.33 -12.51
N ALA A 130 4.77 -8.82 -12.31
CA ALA A 130 5.23 -10.13 -12.79
C ALA A 130 4.84 -11.30 -11.86
N SER A 131 4.16 -11.05 -10.74
CA SER A 131 3.90 -12.07 -9.71
C SER A 131 2.80 -13.07 -10.09
N GLY A 132 1.96 -12.76 -11.08
CA GLY A 132 0.78 -13.58 -11.38
C GLY A 132 -0.31 -13.58 -10.29
N LEU A 133 -0.16 -12.73 -9.26
CA LEU A 133 -1.20 -12.49 -8.24
C LEU A 133 -2.27 -11.53 -8.77
N ASP A 134 -3.45 -11.56 -8.15
CA ASP A 134 -4.49 -10.55 -8.31
C ASP A 134 -4.05 -9.27 -7.57
N TRP A 135 -3.17 -8.49 -8.20
CA TRP A 135 -2.54 -7.34 -7.55
C TRP A 135 -3.30 -6.02 -7.76
N THR A 136 -3.19 -5.11 -6.79
CA THR A 136 -3.50 -3.69 -6.94
C THR A 136 -2.40 -2.88 -6.29
N ILE A 137 -1.92 -1.84 -6.98
CA ILE A 137 -0.91 -0.94 -6.44
C ILE A 137 -1.59 0.40 -6.11
N LEU A 138 -1.54 0.83 -4.85
CA LEU A 138 -2.00 2.15 -4.44
C LEU A 138 -0.85 3.13 -4.37
N ARG A 139 -1.00 4.31 -4.98
CA ARG A 139 0.00 5.39 -4.98
C ARG A 139 -0.52 6.62 -4.24
N PRO A 140 -0.31 6.72 -2.92
CA PRO A 140 -0.61 7.93 -2.18
C PRO A 140 0.41 9.05 -2.44
N PRO A 141 0.03 10.32 -2.25
CA PRO A 141 0.92 11.47 -2.15
C PRO A 141 1.50 11.54 -0.74
N ARG A 142 1.93 12.73 -0.30
CA ARG A 142 2.48 12.96 1.03
C ARG A 142 1.52 12.47 2.13
N LEU A 143 2.01 11.59 2.99
CA LEU A 143 1.24 11.08 4.12
C LEU A 143 1.22 12.11 5.25
N THR A 144 0.06 12.29 5.86
CA THR A 144 -0.11 13.11 7.07
C THR A 144 -0.69 12.28 8.20
N ASP A 145 -0.38 12.67 9.43
CA ASP A 145 -1.01 12.14 10.64
C ASP A 145 -2.30 12.91 10.98
N GLY A 146 -3.11 12.34 11.87
CA GLY A 146 -4.40 12.89 12.29
C GLY A 146 -5.59 11.97 11.99
N ALA A 147 -6.78 12.39 12.42
CA ALA A 147 -8.00 11.57 12.38
C ALA A 147 -8.47 11.20 10.96
N GLY A 148 -8.02 11.92 9.93
CA GLY A 148 -8.57 11.81 8.58
C GLY A 148 -9.99 12.37 8.49
N SER A 149 -10.52 12.41 7.28
CA SER A 149 -11.88 12.89 6.99
C SER A 149 -12.89 11.76 6.75
N GLY A 150 -12.42 10.51 6.73
CA GLY A 150 -13.15 9.33 6.29
C GLY A 150 -13.38 9.28 4.77
N ARG A 151 -12.74 10.18 4.01
CA ARG A 151 -12.98 10.35 2.56
C ARG A 151 -11.67 10.59 1.81
N TYR A 152 -11.59 10.04 0.61
CA TYR A 152 -10.45 10.18 -0.29
C TYR A 152 -10.93 10.14 -1.74
N ARG A 153 -10.16 10.75 -2.64
CA ARG A 153 -10.33 10.65 -4.09
C ARG A 153 -9.36 9.63 -4.66
N SER A 154 -9.77 8.93 -5.72
CA SER A 154 -8.92 7.99 -6.45
C SER A 154 -8.91 8.26 -7.94
N ARG A 155 -7.89 7.76 -8.64
CA ARG A 155 -7.81 7.79 -10.09
C ARG A 155 -7.03 6.57 -10.60
N ARG A 156 -7.62 5.86 -11.56
CA ARG A 156 -6.93 4.84 -12.38
C ARG A 156 -6.15 5.57 -13.48
N ASP A 157 -4.94 5.13 -13.78
CA ASP A 157 -4.13 5.66 -14.89
C ASP A 157 -3.76 7.15 -14.79
N GLY A 158 -3.35 7.60 -13.60
CA GLY A 158 -2.78 8.93 -13.41
C GLY A 158 -2.83 9.40 -11.98
N ASN A 159 -2.38 10.63 -11.74
CA ASN A 159 -2.45 11.25 -10.41
C ASN A 159 -3.80 11.94 -10.20
N VAL A 160 -4.23 11.98 -8.93
CA VAL A 160 -5.38 12.76 -8.50
C VAL A 160 -5.01 14.25 -8.59
N ARG A 161 -5.72 15.01 -9.43
CA ARG A 161 -5.51 16.46 -9.56
C ARG A 161 -5.68 17.16 -8.21
N TRP A 162 -4.75 18.06 -7.88
CA TRP A 162 -4.72 18.82 -6.63
C TRP A 162 -4.65 17.94 -5.36
N GLY A 163 -4.23 16.68 -5.49
CA GLY A 163 -4.14 15.71 -4.41
C GLY A 163 -2.75 15.64 -3.79
N PHE A 164 -2.35 16.66 -3.02
CA PHE A 164 -0.97 16.75 -2.51
C PHE A 164 -0.69 15.97 -1.22
N SER A 165 -1.73 15.57 -0.50
CA SER A 165 -1.58 14.80 0.74
C SER A 165 -2.78 13.91 1.03
N ILE A 166 -2.58 12.90 1.87
CA ILE A 166 -3.62 12.03 2.40
C ILE A 166 -3.31 11.67 3.86
N ALA A 167 -4.32 11.67 4.72
CA ALA A 167 -4.17 11.20 6.09
C ALA A 167 -4.01 9.68 6.10
N ARG A 168 -3.15 9.14 6.98
CA ARG A 168 -2.99 7.67 7.13
C ARG A 168 -4.30 6.95 7.45
N ALA A 169 -5.21 7.61 8.17
CA ALA A 169 -6.56 7.09 8.42
C ALA A 169 -7.40 6.96 7.12
N ASP A 170 -7.35 7.96 6.24
CA ASP A 170 -8.05 7.94 4.95
C ASP A 170 -7.41 6.95 3.96
N LEU A 171 -6.07 6.81 3.99
CA LEU A 171 -5.37 5.79 3.22
C LEU A 171 -5.77 4.37 3.66
N ALA A 172 -6.00 4.15 4.95
CA ALA A 172 -6.49 2.86 5.42
C ALA A 172 -7.88 2.51 4.84
N HIS A 173 -8.76 3.49 4.66
CA HIS A 173 -10.02 3.29 3.92
C HIS A 173 -9.74 2.87 2.48
N ALA A 174 -8.81 3.54 1.80
CA ALA A 174 -8.47 3.21 0.42
C ALA A 174 -7.87 1.81 0.23
N VAL A 175 -7.03 1.37 1.17
CA VAL A 175 -6.47 0.00 1.16
C VAL A 175 -7.58 -1.03 1.31
N LEU A 176 -8.50 -0.84 2.26
CA LEU A 176 -9.60 -1.78 2.47
C LEU A 176 -10.61 -1.77 1.32
N ASP A 177 -10.98 -0.59 0.82
CA ASP A 177 -11.85 -0.46 -0.35
C ASP A 177 -11.21 -1.17 -1.58
N ALA A 178 -9.88 -1.10 -1.77
CA ALA A 178 -9.18 -1.82 -2.83
C ALA A 178 -9.12 -3.34 -2.60
N LEU A 179 -8.97 -3.81 -1.36
CA LEU A 179 -9.02 -5.24 -1.04
C LEU A 179 -10.40 -5.83 -1.36
N GLU A 180 -11.46 -5.08 -1.06
CA GLU A 180 -12.86 -5.45 -1.27
C GLU A 180 -13.29 -5.34 -2.75
N ASP A 181 -12.67 -4.44 -3.54
CA ASP A 181 -13.01 -4.20 -4.95
C ASP A 181 -12.23 -5.12 -5.91
N ARG A 182 -12.92 -6.11 -6.47
CA ARG A 182 -12.36 -7.01 -7.50
C ARG A 182 -12.09 -6.32 -8.84
N THR A 183 -12.75 -5.20 -9.14
CA THR A 183 -12.47 -4.43 -10.36
C THR A 183 -11.14 -3.68 -10.31
N ALA A 184 -10.51 -3.62 -9.14
CA ALA A 184 -9.18 -3.03 -8.94
C ALA A 184 -8.03 -4.00 -9.28
N VAL A 185 -8.31 -5.26 -9.60
CA VAL A 185 -7.28 -6.25 -9.98
C VAL A 185 -6.56 -5.80 -11.25
N GLY A 186 -5.22 -5.90 -11.22
CA GLY A 186 -4.35 -5.45 -12.31
C GLY A 186 -4.23 -3.92 -12.42
N GLN A 187 -4.75 -3.16 -11.46
CA GLN A 187 -4.79 -1.70 -11.53
C GLN A 187 -3.73 -1.03 -10.67
N THR A 188 -3.18 0.08 -11.19
CA THR A 188 -2.43 1.05 -10.39
C THR A 188 -3.33 2.26 -10.13
N ILE A 189 -3.61 2.55 -8.88
CA ILE A 189 -4.59 3.57 -8.46
C ILE A 189 -3.90 4.62 -7.61
N SER A 190 -3.93 5.87 -8.05
CA SER A 190 -3.48 6.98 -7.21
C SER A 190 -4.61 7.41 -6.28
N VAL A 191 -4.30 7.75 -5.04
CA VAL A 191 -5.28 8.17 -4.03
C VAL A 191 -4.84 9.47 -3.39
N ALA A 192 -5.76 10.36 -3.02
CA ALA A 192 -5.43 11.59 -2.30
C ALA A 192 -6.54 12.01 -1.34
N GLY A 193 -6.17 12.79 -0.32
CA GLY A 193 -7.10 13.30 0.68
C GLY A 193 -8.04 14.36 0.12
N GLY A 194 -9.20 14.49 0.77
CA GLY A 194 -10.27 15.41 0.38
C GLY A 194 -11.16 14.84 -0.73
N GLY A 195 -12.48 15.04 -0.61
CA GLY A 195 -13.49 14.59 -1.58
C GLY A 195 -14.64 13.79 -0.94
N SER A 196 -15.53 13.25 -1.78
CA SER A 196 -16.48 12.19 -1.44
C SER A 196 -15.76 10.84 -1.51
N ARG A 197 -16.16 9.85 -0.69
CA ARG A 197 -15.62 8.48 -0.77
C ARG A 197 -15.88 7.94 -2.19
N ALA A 198 -14.88 7.31 -2.81
CA ALA A 198 -15.04 6.73 -4.13
C ALA A 198 -16.09 5.60 -4.06
N THR A 199 -17.32 5.89 -4.48
CA THR A 199 -18.39 4.91 -4.59
C THR A 199 -18.45 4.40 -6.02
N GLY A 200 -18.04 3.15 -6.25
CA GLY A 200 -18.40 2.38 -7.45
C GLY A 200 -17.61 2.68 -8.72
N PRO A 201 -17.74 1.81 -9.74
CA PRO A 201 -16.82 1.71 -10.86
C PRO A 201 -16.86 2.97 -11.74
N VAL A 202 -15.68 3.42 -12.15
CA VAL A 202 -15.51 4.49 -13.12
C VAL A 202 -15.48 3.82 -14.50
N GLU A 203 -16.45 4.15 -15.35
CA GLU A 203 -16.46 3.82 -16.79
C GLU A 203 -15.15 4.23 -17.50
#